data_AF-A0A1W2BFH6-F1
#
_entry.id   AF-A0A1W2BFH6-F1
#
_cell.length_a   1.000
_cell.length_b   1.000
_cell.length_c   1.000
_cell.angle_alpha   90.00
_cell.angle_beta   90.00
_cell.angle_gamma   90.00
#
_symmetry.space_group_name_H-M   'P 1'
#
loop_
_entity.id
_entity.type
_entity.pdbx_description
1 polymer ?
#
loop_
_entity_poly.entity_id
_entity_poly.type
_entity_poly.pdbx_seq_one_letter_code
_entity_poly.pdbx_strand_id
1 'polypeptide(L)'
;GVVLPGHDSRIISLPQHQVLDSACPRTGVRPPLIRLDGPATAGTGSPAPATLTGHDLADLVRDVVPTVTVLAEPVDHDDTPRVLAFGAQVDVRTVRAGTRTDDPTGPLTPDQVAGYLAKYSTKDSSSLHGHGQNRPHIIALQHQCRQMAQRAAAFHAPDHDYRRMHKWVRCLGFRGHFGTKSRRYSITLGALRRARSRWQELAAQSRRTGTPIDTRDLEARLLADDADETTQVIGSWTYTGTGWRDDTEEALALAVAARSREYDLWKAQRRTTRRGH
;
A
#
# COMPACT_ATOMS: atom_id res chain seq x y z
N GLY A 1 8.57 -8.96 -10.73
CA GLY A 1 8.55 -10.38 -10.36
C GLY A 1 7.13 -10.82 -10.08
N VAL A 2 6.77 -12.06 -10.33
CA VAL A 2 5.42 -12.57 -10.00
C VAL A 2 5.57 -13.62 -8.92
N VAL A 3 4.72 -13.54 -7.89
CA VAL A 3 4.89 -14.28 -6.65
C VAL A 3 3.61 -15.05 -6.35
N LEU A 4 3.70 -16.33 -5.99
CA LEU A 4 2.53 -17.22 -5.94
C LEU A 4 2.36 -17.85 -4.55
N PRO A 5 1.21 -17.69 -3.86
CA PRO A 5 0.90 -18.46 -2.65
C PRO A 5 0.34 -19.83 -3.01
N GLY A 6 0.80 -20.85 -2.27
CA GLY A 6 0.20 -22.19 -2.24
C GLY A 6 -0.96 -22.27 -1.22
N HIS A 7 -1.92 -23.13 -1.59
CA HIS A 7 -3.18 -23.54 -0.95
C HIS A 7 -3.54 -23.04 0.47
N ASP A 8 -4.82 -22.65 0.60
CA ASP A 8 -5.60 -22.33 1.81
C ASP A 8 -5.20 -21.10 2.64
N SER A 9 -5.29 -19.91 2.06
CA SER A 9 -5.15 -18.66 2.82
C SER A 9 -6.37 -17.74 2.67
N ARG A 10 -7.08 -17.51 3.78
CA ARG A 10 -8.03 -16.37 3.92
C ARG A 10 -7.22 -15.13 4.31
N ILE A 11 -7.24 -14.08 3.48
CA ILE A 11 -6.44 -12.87 3.70
C ILE A 11 -7.26 -11.88 4.55
N ILE A 12 -6.85 -11.70 5.79
CA ILE A 12 -7.31 -10.63 6.69
C ILE A 12 -6.08 -9.79 7.06
N SER A 13 -6.23 -8.46 7.06
CA SER A 13 -5.13 -7.50 7.18
C SER A 13 -5.09 -6.81 8.55
N LEU A 14 -4.01 -6.99 9.32
CA LEU A 14 -3.59 -6.16 10.48
C LEU A 14 -2.06 -6.27 10.67
N PRO A 15 -1.42 -5.57 11.62
CA PRO A 15 -1.26 -4.12 11.76
C PRO A 15 0.23 -3.72 11.58
N GLN A 16 0.53 -2.54 11.03
CA GLN A 16 1.86 -1.94 11.18
C GLN A 16 1.76 -0.47 11.57
N HIS A 17 2.31 -0.18 12.74
CA HIS A 17 2.72 1.14 13.19
C HIS A 17 3.89 1.60 12.33
N GLN A 18 3.75 2.75 11.67
CA GLN A 18 4.71 3.87 11.69
C GLN A 18 4.41 4.85 10.55
N VAL A 19 4.40 6.11 10.98
CA VAL A 19 4.44 7.37 10.25
C VAL A 19 5.22 7.26 8.93
N LEU A 20 4.61 7.66 7.81
CA LEU A 20 5.35 8.03 6.61
C LEU A 20 4.74 9.29 6.02
N ASP A 21 5.37 10.39 6.41
CA ASP A 21 5.30 11.68 5.77
C ASP A 21 6.14 11.69 4.48
N SER A 22 5.85 12.65 3.60
CA SER A 22 6.60 13.08 2.41
C SER A 22 6.56 12.22 1.12
N ALA A 23 6.36 12.94 0.01
CA ALA A 23 6.02 12.46 -1.33
C ALA A 23 7.19 12.61 -2.32
N CYS A 24 7.72 11.50 -2.87
CA CYS A 24 8.53 11.39 -4.09
C CYS A 24 8.72 9.90 -4.48
N PRO A 25 9.09 9.52 -5.73
CA PRO A 25 8.89 8.17 -6.25
C PRO A 25 9.91 7.15 -5.77
N ARG A 26 9.43 5.90 -5.75
CA ARG A 26 10.16 4.66 -5.45
C ARG A 26 10.13 3.84 -6.75
N THR A 27 11.25 3.64 -7.45
CA THR A 27 11.33 2.79 -8.68
C THR A 27 11.53 1.31 -8.34
N GLY A 28 11.26 0.91 -7.10
CA GLY A 28 11.16 -0.50 -6.79
C GLY A 28 9.99 -1.14 -7.49
N VAL A 29 10.29 -1.94 -8.51
CA VAL A 29 9.32 -2.84 -9.11
C VAL A 29 8.93 -3.86 -8.05
N ARG A 30 7.86 -3.59 -7.31
CA ARG A 30 7.29 -4.57 -6.40
C ARG A 30 6.73 -5.73 -7.22
N PRO A 31 7.05 -6.97 -6.83
CA PRO A 31 6.49 -8.09 -7.53
C PRO A 31 4.98 -8.20 -7.27
N PRO A 32 4.10 -8.24 -8.29
CA PRO A 32 2.73 -8.71 -8.11
C PRO A 32 2.68 -10.08 -7.43
N LEU A 33 1.78 -10.23 -6.47
CA LEU A 33 1.39 -11.51 -5.89
C LEU A 33 0.18 -12.03 -6.65
N ILE A 34 0.31 -13.18 -7.31
CA ILE A 34 -0.76 -13.87 -8.03
C ILE A 34 -1.11 -15.13 -7.26
N ARG A 35 -2.38 -15.34 -6.94
CA ARG A 35 -2.87 -16.57 -6.30
C ARG A 35 -3.76 -17.32 -7.27
N LEU A 36 -3.64 -18.64 -7.26
CA LEU A 36 -4.60 -19.51 -7.92
C LEU A 36 -5.58 -20.00 -6.86
N ASP A 37 -6.86 -19.70 -7.07
CA ASP A 37 -7.97 -20.17 -6.25
C ASP A 37 -8.72 -21.28 -6.99
N GLY A 38 -9.53 -22.02 -6.24
CA GLY A 38 -10.48 -22.97 -6.78
C GLY A 38 -11.60 -22.31 -7.60
N PRO A 39 -12.56 -23.11 -8.10
CA PRO A 39 -13.66 -22.62 -8.91
C PRO A 39 -14.43 -21.49 -8.21
N ALA A 40 -14.80 -20.45 -8.95
CA ALA A 40 -15.51 -19.30 -8.40
C ALA A 40 -16.85 -19.67 -7.73
N THR A 41 -17.46 -20.79 -8.14
CA THR A 41 -18.68 -21.36 -7.54
C THR A 41 -18.48 -21.83 -6.10
N ALA A 42 -17.26 -22.19 -5.70
CA ALA A 42 -16.90 -22.57 -4.33
C ALA A 42 -16.61 -21.34 -3.44
N GLY A 43 -16.73 -20.13 -3.99
CA GLY A 43 -16.45 -18.88 -3.29
C GLY A 43 -15.00 -18.40 -3.45
N THR A 44 -14.82 -17.12 -3.15
CA THR A 44 -13.52 -16.44 -3.19
C THR A 44 -12.55 -17.06 -2.19
N GLY A 45 -11.34 -17.41 -2.64
CA GLY A 45 -10.32 -18.02 -1.78
C GLY A 45 -10.55 -19.50 -1.48
N SER A 46 -11.37 -20.19 -2.27
CA SER A 46 -11.42 -21.65 -2.26
C SER A 46 -10.04 -22.25 -2.65
N PRO A 47 -9.69 -23.43 -2.12
CA PRO A 47 -8.42 -24.09 -2.45
C PRO A 47 -8.33 -24.34 -3.95
N ALA A 48 -7.15 -24.13 -4.52
CA ALA A 48 -6.91 -24.55 -5.89
C ALA A 48 -6.98 -26.10 -5.99
N PRO A 49 -7.10 -26.65 -7.21
CA PRO A 49 -7.00 -28.09 -7.41
C PRO A 49 -5.67 -28.64 -6.87
N ALA A 50 -5.70 -29.77 -6.15
CA ALA A 50 -4.52 -30.39 -5.55
C ALA A 50 -3.47 -30.83 -6.59
N THR A 51 -3.87 -30.98 -7.85
CA THR A 51 -3.00 -31.30 -8.99
C THR A 51 -2.17 -30.12 -9.48
N LEU A 52 -2.47 -28.90 -9.05
CA LEU A 52 -1.76 -27.69 -9.46
C LEU A 52 -0.88 -27.18 -8.32
N THR A 53 0.39 -26.98 -8.64
CA THR A 53 1.42 -26.48 -7.74
C THR A 53 1.79 -25.04 -8.05
N GLY A 54 2.49 -24.41 -7.12
CA GLY A 54 3.07 -23.08 -7.37
C GLY A 54 4.09 -23.08 -8.52
N HIS A 55 4.74 -24.21 -8.83
CA HIS A 55 5.68 -24.30 -9.94
C HIS A 55 4.95 -24.29 -11.28
N ASP A 56 3.84 -25.02 -11.42
CA ASP A 56 3.02 -25.02 -12.63
C ASP A 56 2.52 -23.60 -12.97
N LEU A 57 2.08 -22.88 -11.94
CA LEU A 57 1.66 -21.49 -12.10
C LEU A 57 2.86 -20.55 -12.37
N ALA A 58 4.06 -20.85 -11.86
CA ALA A 58 5.24 -20.07 -12.16
C ALA A 58 5.67 -20.24 -13.63
N ASP A 59 5.61 -21.47 -14.14
CA ASP A 59 5.91 -21.79 -15.53
C ASP A 59 4.89 -21.14 -16.46
N LEU A 60 3.59 -21.27 -16.16
CA LEU A 60 2.54 -20.58 -16.90
C LEU A 60 2.75 -19.05 -16.96
N VAL A 61 3.18 -18.44 -15.86
CA VAL A 61 3.48 -17.00 -15.86
C VAL A 61 4.67 -16.69 -16.77
N ARG A 62 5.73 -17.49 -16.75
CA ARG A 62 6.89 -17.29 -17.64
C ARG A 62 6.50 -17.43 -19.11
N ASP A 63 5.57 -18.32 -19.42
CA ASP A 63 5.06 -18.53 -20.78
C ASP A 63 4.15 -17.40 -21.25
N VAL A 64 3.30 -16.88 -20.36
CA VAL A 64 2.30 -15.83 -20.70
C VAL A 64 2.91 -14.43 -20.72
N VAL A 65 3.86 -14.10 -19.83
CA VAL A 65 4.40 -12.74 -19.73
C VAL A 65 4.93 -12.19 -21.07
N PRO A 66 5.67 -12.95 -21.89
CA PRO A 66 6.13 -12.51 -23.21
C PRO A 66 4.99 -12.19 -24.19
N THR A 67 3.81 -12.76 -23.99
CA THR A 67 2.65 -12.56 -24.89
C THR A 67 1.81 -11.33 -24.50
N VAL A 68 2.07 -10.72 -23.35
CA VAL A 68 1.29 -9.57 -22.87
C VAL A 68 1.82 -8.28 -23.49
N THR A 69 0.98 -7.65 -24.29
CA THR A 69 1.25 -6.37 -24.94
C THR A 69 0.16 -5.35 -24.65
N VAL A 70 0.53 -4.07 -24.53
CA VAL A 70 -0.39 -2.94 -24.42
C VAL A 70 -0.03 -1.93 -25.50
N LEU A 71 -1.01 -1.53 -26.31
CA LEU A 71 -0.84 -0.41 -27.23
C LEU A 71 -0.92 0.90 -26.44
N ALA A 72 0.16 1.65 -26.43
CA ALA A 72 0.18 3.02 -25.96
C ALA A 72 -0.12 3.94 -27.15
N GLU A 73 -1.25 4.63 -27.06
CA GLU A 73 -1.66 5.64 -28.04
C GLU A 73 -0.67 6.82 -28.06
N PRO A 74 -0.48 7.48 -29.21
CA PRO A 74 0.38 8.65 -29.30
C PRO A 74 -0.11 9.79 -28.37
N VAL A 75 0.82 10.55 -27.81
CA VAL A 75 0.49 11.72 -26.94
C VAL A 75 -0.03 12.91 -27.75
N ASP A 76 0.35 13.04 -29.01
CA ASP A 76 -0.14 14.05 -29.95
C ASP A 76 0.05 13.56 -31.39
N HIS A 77 -0.32 14.39 -32.37
CA HIS A 77 -0.21 14.07 -33.79
C HIS A 77 1.22 13.85 -34.32
N ASP A 78 2.25 14.33 -33.61
CA ASP A 78 3.67 14.16 -33.97
C ASP A 78 4.29 12.94 -33.26
N ASP A 79 3.55 12.29 -32.36
CA ASP A 79 3.96 11.06 -31.70
C ASP A 79 3.52 9.82 -32.48
N THR A 80 4.16 8.70 -32.18
CA THR A 80 3.83 7.41 -32.80
C THR A 80 3.32 6.42 -31.75
N PRO A 81 2.32 5.59 -32.10
CA PRO A 81 1.86 4.54 -31.20
C PRO A 81 2.99 3.56 -30.90
N ARG A 82 3.03 3.05 -29.66
CA ARG A 82 4.05 2.11 -29.20
C ARG A 82 3.42 0.88 -28.60
N VAL A 83 3.93 -0.29 -28.96
CA VAL A 83 3.57 -1.53 -28.29
C VAL A 83 4.48 -1.69 -27.07
N LEU A 84 3.88 -1.63 -25.88
CA LEU A 84 4.55 -1.88 -24.61
C LEU A 84 4.44 -3.37 -24.28
N ALA A 85 5.58 -3.99 -23.99
CA ALA A 85 5.67 -5.39 -23.57
C ALA A 85 6.58 -5.51 -22.35
N PHE A 86 6.52 -6.66 -21.67
CA PHE A 86 7.52 -6.98 -20.66
C PHE A 86 8.89 -7.22 -21.31
N GLY A 87 9.95 -6.69 -20.70
CA GLY A 87 11.32 -6.97 -21.14
C GLY A 87 11.76 -8.41 -20.80
N ALA A 88 12.96 -8.79 -21.25
CA ALA A 88 13.52 -10.13 -21.03
C ALA A 88 13.76 -10.51 -19.55
N GLN A 89 13.79 -9.53 -18.65
CA GLN A 89 14.07 -9.75 -17.23
C GLN A 89 12.79 -10.04 -16.44
N VAL A 90 12.38 -11.31 -16.45
CA VAL A 90 11.21 -11.79 -15.70
C VAL A 90 11.67 -12.75 -14.61
N ASP A 91 11.55 -12.34 -13.35
CA ASP A 91 11.83 -13.19 -12.18
C ASP A 91 10.52 -13.66 -11.55
N VAL A 92 10.23 -14.96 -11.64
CA VAL A 92 9.05 -15.59 -11.03
C VAL A 92 9.50 -16.50 -9.90
N ARG A 93 8.97 -16.24 -8.70
CA ARG A 93 9.33 -17.00 -7.49
C ARG A 93 8.09 -17.49 -6.77
N THR A 94 8.02 -18.80 -6.57
CA THR A 94 7.04 -19.41 -5.66
C THR A 94 7.33 -18.99 -4.23
N VAL A 95 6.32 -18.50 -3.49
CA VAL A 95 6.48 -18.29 -2.04
C VAL A 95 6.43 -19.64 -1.38
N ARG A 96 7.55 -20.07 -0.81
CA ARG A 96 7.61 -21.29 -0.01
C ARG A 96 7.20 -20.96 1.41
N ALA A 97 6.42 -21.85 2.03
CA ALA A 97 6.09 -21.76 3.45
C ALA A 97 7.29 -21.94 4.41
N GLY A 98 8.42 -22.43 3.86
CA GLY A 98 9.61 -22.84 4.62
C GLY A 98 10.48 -21.75 5.25
N THR A 99 10.14 -20.46 5.21
CA THR A 99 10.77 -19.46 6.11
C THR A 99 10.10 -19.43 7.48
N ARG A 100 9.74 -20.60 7.98
CA ARG A 100 9.28 -20.84 9.35
C ARG A 100 10.49 -21.27 10.17
N THR A 101 10.62 -20.72 11.36
CA THR A 101 11.44 -21.34 12.42
C THR A 101 10.74 -22.57 13.02
N ASP A 102 9.45 -22.79 12.71
CA ASP A 102 8.58 -23.66 13.54
C ASP A 102 7.90 -24.86 12.78
N ASP A 103 7.76 -24.88 11.45
CA ASP A 103 7.41 -26.03 10.53
C ASP A 103 7.82 -25.57 9.13
N PRO A 104 8.57 -26.36 8.39
CA PRO A 104 8.80 -26.12 6.97
C PRO A 104 7.59 -26.40 6.05
N THR A 105 6.56 -27.12 6.51
CA THR A 105 5.50 -27.74 5.69
C THR A 105 4.09 -27.13 5.85
N GLY A 106 3.87 -26.24 6.81
CA GLY A 106 2.56 -25.62 7.04
C GLY A 106 2.13 -24.62 5.94
N PRO A 107 0.86 -24.18 5.87
CA PRO A 107 0.42 -23.19 4.90
C PRO A 107 1.01 -21.80 5.17
N LEU A 108 1.09 -20.95 4.14
CA LEU A 108 1.51 -19.55 4.28
C LEU A 108 0.48 -18.75 5.09
N THR A 109 0.94 -18.05 6.12
CA THR A 109 0.04 -17.19 6.89
C THR A 109 -0.13 -15.82 6.21
N PRO A 110 -1.30 -15.17 6.38
CA PRO A 110 -1.52 -13.81 5.88
C PRO A 110 -0.44 -12.82 6.35
N ASP A 111 0.05 -12.97 7.57
CA ASP A 111 1.09 -12.11 8.15
C ASP A 111 2.43 -12.24 7.43
N GLN A 112 2.78 -13.45 6.98
CA GLN A 112 4.00 -13.69 6.20
C GLN A 112 3.90 -13.08 4.82
N VAL A 113 2.75 -13.21 4.17
CA VAL A 113 2.49 -12.56 2.88
C VAL A 113 2.55 -11.04 3.03
N ALA A 114 1.93 -10.49 4.08
CA ALA A 114 1.98 -9.06 4.40
C ALA A 114 3.42 -8.59 4.70
N GLY A 115 4.19 -9.36 5.47
CA GLY A 115 5.59 -9.08 5.78
C GLY A 115 6.49 -9.15 4.56
N TYR A 116 6.26 -10.12 3.67
CA TYR A 116 6.92 -10.21 2.37
C TYR A 116 6.59 -8.99 1.52
N LEU A 117 5.31 -8.67 1.34
CA LEU A 117 4.87 -7.48 0.62
C LEU A 117 5.51 -6.22 1.22
N ALA A 118 5.53 -6.08 2.55
CA ALA A 118 6.14 -4.95 3.26
C ALA A 118 7.65 -4.88 3.03
N LYS A 119 8.37 -6.00 3.09
CA LYS A 119 9.81 -6.08 2.81
C LYS A 119 10.14 -5.57 1.41
N TYR A 120 9.47 -6.07 0.39
CA TYR A 120 9.69 -5.60 -0.98
C TYR A 120 9.12 -4.19 -1.21
N SER A 121 8.24 -3.74 -0.31
CA SER A 121 7.72 -2.38 -0.33
C SER A 121 8.71 -1.33 0.12
N THR A 122 9.56 -1.69 1.08
CA THR A 122 10.49 -0.76 1.75
C THR A 122 11.93 -0.91 1.27
N LYS A 123 12.31 -2.07 0.70
CA LYS A 123 13.71 -2.35 0.33
C LYS A 123 14.24 -1.53 -0.85
N ASP A 124 13.38 -1.08 -1.76
CA ASP A 124 13.79 -0.34 -2.97
C ASP A 124 13.70 1.19 -2.85
N SER A 125 13.41 1.72 -1.66
CA SER A 125 13.30 3.16 -1.49
C SER A 125 14.66 3.86 -1.63
N SER A 126 15.78 3.25 -1.25
CA SER A 126 17.08 3.94 -1.15
C SER A 126 17.78 4.22 -2.48
N SER A 127 17.49 3.48 -3.56
CA SER A 127 18.24 3.54 -4.82
C SER A 127 17.96 4.79 -5.68
N LEU A 128 16.90 5.54 -5.36
CA LEU A 128 16.52 6.79 -6.02
C LEU A 128 16.79 8.06 -5.20
N HIS A 129 17.40 7.94 -4.03
CA HIS A 129 17.71 9.10 -3.20
C HIS A 129 19.18 9.50 -3.36
N GLY A 130 19.47 10.78 -3.16
CA GLY A 130 20.83 11.32 -3.28
C GLY A 130 21.44 11.10 -4.66
N HIS A 131 22.64 10.51 -4.71
CA HIS A 131 23.43 10.33 -5.93
C HIS A 131 22.74 9.50 -7.03
N GLY A 132 21.73 8.69 -6.68
CA GLY A 132 20.97 7.89 -7.65
C GLY A 132 20.16 8.71 -8.67
N GLN A 133 19.75 9.94 -8.31
CA GLN A 133 18.96 10.81 -9.19
C GLN A 133 19.77 11.41 -10.34
N ASN A 134 21.11 11.49 -10.17
CA ASN A 134 22.00 12.08 -11.16
C ASN A 134 22.47 11.06 -12.20
N ARG A 135 21.94 9.83 -12.19
CA ARG A 135 22.25 8.82 -13.21
C ARG A 135 21.70 9.31 -14.56
N PRO A 136 22.49 9.27 -15.66
CA PRO A 136 22.08 9.82 -16.95
C PRO A 136 20.73 9.28 -17.46
N HIS A 137 20.45 7.98 -17.28
CA HIS A 137 19.18 7.38 -17.68
C HIS A 137 17.98 7.88 -16.86
N ILE A 138 18.17 8.22 -15.57
CA ILE A 138 17.11 8.79 -14.72
C ILE A 138 16.81 10.23 -15.14
N ILE A 139 17.85 11.02 -15.41
CA ILE A 139 17.70 12.39 -15.93
C ILE A 139 16.95 12.39 -17.26
N ALA A 140 17.35 11.51 -18.18
CA ALA A 140 16.67 11.36 -19.48
C ALA A 140 15.19 11.00 -19.30
N LEU A 141 14.88 10.06 -18.39
CA LEU A 141 13.49 9.67 -18.11
C LEU A 141 12.68 10.81 -17.50
N GLN A 142 13.23 11.56 -16.53
CA GLN A 142 12.58 12.75 -15.97
C GLN A 142 12.27 13.79 -17.05
N HIS A 143 13.24 14.03 -17.95
CA HIS A 143 13.08 14.95 -19.06
C HIS A 143 11.96 14.50 -20.00
N GLN A 144 11.93 13.22 -20.40
CA GLN A 144 10.86 12.66 -21.23
C GLN A 144 9.49 12.77 -20.57
N CYS A 145 9.36 12.46 -19.28
CA CYS A 145 8.09 12.62 -18.56
C CYS A 145 7.63 14.08 -18.51
N ARG A 146 8.54 15.06 -18.36
CA ARG A 146 8.20 16.49 -18.42
C ARG A 146 7.72 16.88 -19.81
N GLN A 147 8.45 16.50 -20.85
CA GLN A 147 8.11 16.82 -22.24
C GLN A 147 6.77 16.22 -22.64
N MET A 148 6.54 14.93 -22.38
CA MET A 148 5.25 14.29 -22.68
C MET A 148 4.11 14.97 -21.90
N ALA A 149 4.32 15.44 -20.66
CA ALA A 149 3.27 16.10 -19.88
C ALA A 149 2.91 17.47 -20.47
N GLN A 150 3.92 18.21 -20.95
CA GLN A 150 3.73 19.49 -21.63
C GLN A 150 2.99 19.30 -22.97
N ARG A 151 3.41 18.32 -23.77
CA ARG A 151 2.76 17.96 -25.03
C ARG A 151 1.30 17.59 -24.82
N ALA A 152 1.02 16.71 -23.86
CA ALA A 152 -0.34 16.33 -23.49
C ALA A 152 -1.19 17.54 -23.05
N ALA A 153 -0.59 18.51 -22.35
CA ALA A 153 -1.27 19.73 -21.92
C ALA A 153 -1.57 20.71 -23.06
N ALA A 154 -0.76 20.71 -24.11
CA ALA A 154 -1.00 21.53 -25.30
C ALA A 154 -2.04 20.88 -26.23
N PHE A 155 -2.03 19.55 -26.36
CA PHE A 155 -2.81 18.85 -27.38
C PHE A 155 -4.20 18.38 -26.92
N HIS A 156 -4.34 17.91 -25.67
CA HIS A 156 -5.59 17.29 -25.21
C HIS A 156 -6.46 18.21 -24.35
N ALA A 157 -7.77 17.95 -24.38
CA ALA A 157 -8.73 18.55 -23.45
C ALA A 157 -8.38 18.24 -21.97
N PRO A 158 -8.73 19.10 -21.00
CA PRO A 158 -8.30 18.98 -19.60
C PRO A 158 -8.64 17.66 -18.89
N ASP A 159 -9.67 16.95 -19.34
CA ASP A 159 -10.17 15.69 -18.81
C ASP A 159 -9.47 14.44 -19.36
N HIS A 160 -8.68 14.58 -20.44
CA HIS A 160 -7.97 13.48 -21.08
C HIS A 160 -6.95 12.81 -20.14
N ASP A 161 -6.79 11.49 -20.24
CA ASP A 161 -5.95 10.74 -19.31
C ASP A 161 -4.47 11.14 -19.35
N TYR A 162 -3.91 11.45 -20.53
CA TYR A 162 -2.54 11.95 -20.64
C TYR A 162 -2.30 13.27 -19.91
N ARG A 163 -3.33 14.13 -19.76
CA ARG A 163 -3.21 15.37 -18.97
C ARG A 163 -2.86 15.06 -17.53
N ARG A 164 -3.30 13.93 -16.98
CA ARG A 164 -3.07 13.57 -15.57
C ARG A 164 -1.59 13.31 -15.27
N MET A 165 -0.75 13.12 -16.28
CA MET A 165 0.66 12.83 -16.10
C MET A 165 1.41 13.97 -15.39
N HIS A 166 1.02 15.24 -15.58
CA HIS A 166 1.67 16.39 -14.91
C HIS A 166 1.72 16.24 -13.38
N LYS A 167 0.69 15.62 -12.78
CA LYS A 167 0.60 15.37 -11.32
C LYS A 167 1.72 14.46 -10.81
N TRP A 168 2.30 13.68 -11.70
CA TRP A 168 3.20 12.57 -11.41
C TRP A 168 4.54 12.67 -12.14
N VAL A 169 4.86 13.81 -12.77
CA VAL A 169 6.14 14.02 -13.47
C VAL A 169 7.32 13.85 -12.52
N ARG A 170 7.22 14.38 -11.29
CA ARG A 170 8.20 14.14 -10.22
C ARG A 170 8.35 12.66 -9.87
N CYS A 171 7.36 11.86 -10.21
CA CYS A 171 7.31 10.42 -10.03
C CYS A 171 7.62 9.62 -11.30
N LEU A 172 8.29 10.21 -12.30
CA LEU A 172 8.57 9.57 -13.60
C LEU A 172 7.29 9.08 -14.30
N GLY A 173 6.19 9.84 -14.16
CA GLY A 173 4.87 9.49 -14.71
C GLY A 173 4.09 8.47 -13.89
N PHE A 174 4.65 7.92 -12.81
CA PHE A 174 4.00 6.91 -12.00
C PHE A 174 2.94 7.49 -11.05
N ARG A 175 1.68 7.04 -11.21
CA ARG A 175 0.50 7.51 -10.42
C ARG A 175 0.51 7.11 -8.93
N GLY A 176 1.58 6.52 -8.42
CA GLY A 176 1.75 6.20 -6.99
C GLY A 176 1.04 4.93 -6.51
N HIS A 177 0.44 4.12 -7.39
CA HIS A 177 -0.10 2.82 -6.99
C HIS A 177 1.00 1.77 -7.03
N PHE A 178 1.62 1.54 -5.86
CA PHE A 178 2.72 0.60 -5.61
C PHE A 178 2.40 -0.89 -5.82
N GLY A 179 1.30 -1.21 -6.51
CA GLY A 179 0.83 -2.56 -6.81
C GLY A 179 -0.48 -2.48 -7.57
N THR A 180 -0.67 -3.39 -8.52
CA THR A 180 -1.98 -3.60 -9.16
C THR A 180 -2.87 -4.36 -8.19
N LYS A 181 -4.10 -3.87 -8.00
CA LYS A 181 -5.11 -4.53 -7.17
C LYS A 181 -6.07 -5.26 -8.08
N SER A 182 -6.41 -6.50 -7.73
CA SER A 182 -7.53 -7.16 -8.37
C SER A 182 -8.82 -6.48 -7.93
N ARG A 183 -9.67 -6.07 -8.89
CA ARG A 183 -10.99 -5.51 -8.56
C ARG A 183 -11.86 -6.50 -7.79
N ARG A 184 -11.70 -7.81 -8.06
CA ARG A 184 -12.50 -8.90 -7.50
C ARG A 184 -12.02 -9.32 -6.11
N TYR A 185 -10.71 -9.25 -5.86
CA TYR A 185 -10.09 -9.87 -4.67
C TYR A 185 -9.43 -8.90 -3.70
N SER A 186 -9.26 -7.62 -4.08
CA SER A 186 -8.62 -6.64 -3.20
C SER A 186 -9.65 -5.83 -2.40
N ILE A 187 -9.50 -5.84 -1.08
CA ILE A 187 -10.13 -4.86 -0.21
C ILE A 187 -9.52 -3.46 -0.45
N THR A 188 -10.35 -2.41 -0.38
CA THR A 188 -9.86 -1.05 -0.59
C THR A 188 -9.02 -0.60 0.62
N LEU A 189 -8.02 0.25 0.38
CA LEU A 189 -7.28 0.89 1.48
C LEU A 189 -8.19 1.78 2.33
N GLY A 190 -9.28 2.30 1.75
CA GLY A 190 -10.32 3.03 2.48
C GLY A 190 -10.99 2.13 3.51
N ALA A 191 -11.49 0.97 3.07
CA ALA A 191 -12.10 -0.02 3.96
C ALA A 191 -11.14 -0.46 5.09
N LEU A 192 -9.86 -0.72 4.76
CA LEU A 192 -8.85 -1.06 5.78
C LEU A 192 -8.54 0.08 6.76
N ARG A 193 -8.55 1.34 6.30
CA ARG A 193 -8.36 2.50 7.21
C ARG A 193 -9.56 2.68 8.13
N ARG A 194 -10.79 2.53 7.63
CA ARG A 194 -12.01 2.57 8.44
C ARG A 194 -12.03 1.45 9.48
N ALA A 195 -11.75 0.22 9.06
CA ALA A 195 -11.60 -0.93 9.95
C ALA A 195 -10.60 -0.63 11.08
N ARG A 196 -9.48 0.04 10.76
CA ARG A 196 -8.50 0.45 11.77
C ARG A 196 -9.02 1.53 12.71
N SER A 197 -9.73 2.55 12.22
CA SER A 197 -10.33 3.58 13.09
C SER A 197 -11.33 2.94 14.07
N ARG A 198 -12.26 2.14 13.54
CA ARG A 198 -13.24 1.38 14.33
C ARG A 198 -12.57 0.51 15.40
N TRP A 199 -11.49 -0.17 15.04
CA TRP A 199 -10.70 -0.95 16.01
C TRP A 199 -10.08 -0.08 17.10
N GLN A 200 -9.48 1.06 16.75
CA GLN A 200 -8.87 1.97 17.74
C GLN A 200 -9.92 2.54 18.70
N GLU A 201 -11.10 2.88 18.19
CA GLU A 201 -12.24 3.36 18.98
C GLU A 201 -12.73 2.28 19.96
N LEU A 202 -12.98 1.07 19.45
CA LEU A 202 -13.37 -0.10 20.27
C LEU A 202 -12.33 -0.41 21.34
N ALA A 203 -11.04 -0.43 20.96
CA ALA A 203 -9.94 -0.68 21.89
C ALA A 203 -9.83 0.42 22.95
N ALA A 204 -10.01 1.69 22.58
CA ALA A 204 -10.02 2.79 23.54
C ALA A 204 -11.21 2.71 24.50
N GLN A 205 -12.40 2.37 24.01
CA GLN A 205 -13.60 2.21 24.83
C GLN A 205 -13.47 1.03 25.80
N SER A 206 -12.98 -0.11 25.34
CA SER A 206 -12.69 -1.28 26.19
C SER A 206 -11.69 -0.93 27.29
N ARG A 207 -10.61 -0.22 26.98
CA ARG A 207 -9.64 0.26 27.98
C ARG A 207 -10.24 1.21 29.01
N ARG A 208 -11.19 2.07 28.62
CA ARG A 208 -11.87 3.01 29.51
C ARG A 208 -12.89 2.34 30.43
N THR A 209 -13.66 1.40 29.89
CA THR A 209 -14.81 0.78 30.58
C THR A 209 -14.46 -0.53 31.26
N GLY A 210 -13.29 -1.11 30.95
CA GLY A 210 -12.91 -2.47 31.39
C GLY A 210 -13.74 -3.58 30.73
N THR A 211 -14.66 -3.24 29.81
CA THR A 211 -15.51 -4.22 29.14
C THR A 211 -14.72 -4.96 28.06
N PRO A 212 -14.68 -6.30 28.06
CA PRO A 212 -14.01 -7.07 27.01
C PRO A 212 -14.64 -6.85 25.63
N ILE A 213 -13.82 -6.89 24.58
CA ILE A 213 -14.30 -6.80 23.20
C ILE A 213 -14.83 -8.16 22.77
N ASP A 214 -16.10 -8.24 22.34
CA ASP A 214 -16.62 -9.44 21.69
C ASP A 214 -15.95 -9.64 20.32
N THR A 215 -15.37 -10.82 20.13
CA THR A 215 -14.61 -11.20 18.94
C THR A 215 -15.42 -11.97 17.91
N ARG A 216 -16.62 -12.48 18.26
CA ARG A 216 -17.38 -13.41 17.40
C ARG A 216 -17.79 -12.79 16.06
N ASP A 217 -18.15 -11.51 16.08
CA ASP A 217 -18.62 -10.75 14.92
C ASP A 217 -17.70 -9.56 14.60
N LEU A 218 -16.53 -9.49 15.25
CA LEU A 218 -15.64 -8.34 15.20
C LEU A 218 -15.20 -8.04 13.78
N GLU A 219 -14.82 -9.05 13.00
CA GLU A 219 -14.41 -8.86 11.61
C GLU A 219 -15.54 -8.26 10.76
N ALA A 220 -16.75 -8.82 10.87
CA ALA A 220 -17.90 -8.33 10.13
C ALA A 220 -18.23 -6.87 10.50
N ARG A 221 -18.17 -6.53 11.79
CA ARG A 221 -18.35 -5.14 12.27
C ARG A 221 -17.25 -4.20 11.80
N LEU A 222 -16.00 -4.66 11.80
CA LEU A 222 -14.86 -3.86 11.35
C LEU A 222 -14.82 -3.70 9.83
N LEU A 223 -15.47 -4.57 9.06
CA LEU A 223 -15.49 -4.56 7.59
C LEU A 223 -16.84 -4.16 6.98
N ALA A 224 -17.87 -3.92 7.78
CA ALA A 224 -19.17 -3.46 7.30
C ALA A 224 -19.03 -2.22 6.40
N ASP A 225 -19.68 -2.24 5.24
CA ASP A 225 -19.76 -1.09 4.35
C ASP A 225 -20.77 -0.11 4.91
N ASP A 226 -20.31 1.10 5.19
CA ASP A 226 -21.17 2.20 5.60
C ASP A 226 -21.77 2.79 4.31
N ALA A 227 -23.07 2.61 4.11
CA ALA A 227 -23.77 3.10 2.91
C ALA A 227 -23.71 4.63 2.75
N ASP A 228 -23.35 5.37 3.81
CA ASP A 228 -23.57 6.82 3.89
C ASP A 228 -22.34 7.67 4.28
N GLU A 229 -21.11 7.13 4.21
CA GLU A 229 -19.93 7.91 4.58
C GLU A 229 -19.44 8.78 3.42
N THR A 230 -20.06 9.97 3.28
CA THR A 230 -19.66 11.00 2.33
C THR A 230 -18.27 11.51 2.69
N THR A 231 -17.23 11.04 1.99
CA THR A 231 -15.86 11.56 2.17
C THR A 231 -15.80 13.01 1.70
N GLN A 232 -15.81 13.96 2.64
CA GLN A 232 -15.59 15.37 2.32
C GLN A 232 -14.13 15.55 1.87
N VAL A 233 -13.93 15.77 0.57
CA VAL A 233 -12.60 16.07 0.01
C VAL A 233 -12.33 17.57 0.18
N ILE A 234 -11.54 17.94 1.18
CA ILE A 234 -11.04 19.32 1.32
C ILE A 234 -9.95 19.52 0.27
N GLY A 235 -10.33 20.15 -0.85
CA GLY A 235 -9.50 20.31 -2.05
C GLY A 235 -8.55 21.51 -2.04
N SER A 236 -8.68 22.42 -1.07
CA SER A 236 -7.86 23.62 -0.97
C SER A 236 -7.33 23.78 0.44
N TRP A 237 -6.02 23.77 0.58
CA TRP A 237 -5.33 24.14 1.80
C TRP A 237 -4.61 25.45 1.55
N THR A 238 -4.96 26.48 2.32
CA THR A 238 -4.23 27.75 2.34
C THR A 238 -3.41 27.78 3.62
N TYR A 239 -2.14 28.15 3.50
CA TYR A 239 -1.28 28.30 4.66
C TYR A 239 -1.75 29.49 5.52
N THR A 240 -2.32 29.20 6.69
CA THR A 240 -2.85 30.23 7.60
C THR A 240 -1.77 30.79 8.54
N GLY A 241 -0.62 30.13 8.66
CA GLY A 241 0.49 30.51 9.55
C GLY A 241 1.05 29.33 10.35
N THR A 242 2.14 29.59 11.06
CA THR A 242 2.78 28.66 12.02
C THR A 242 3.04 29.39 13.33
N GLY A 243 2.78 28.72 14.45
CA GLY A 243 2.89 29.30 15.79
C GLY A 243 1.52 29.44 16.45
N TRP A 244 1.50 30.13 17.57
CA TRP A 244 0.28 30.41 18.33
C TRP A 244 -0.32 31.71 17.85
N ARG A 245 -1.65 31.81 17.81
CA ARG A 245 -2.36 33.00 17.33
C ARG A 245 -2.18 34.18 18.29
N ASP A 246 -1.98 33.90 19.57
CA ASP A 246 -1.70 34.84 20.64
C ASP A 246 -0.98 34.15 21.83
N ASP A 247 -0.54 34.95 22.79
CA ASP A 247 0.13 34.48 24.02
C ASP A 247 -0.76 33.56 24.87
N THR A 248 -2.08 33.67 24.73
CA THR A 248 -3.02 32.81 25.48
C THR A 248 -3.07 31.40 24.92
N GLU A 249 -3.08 31.25 23.59
CA GLU A 249 -3.01 29.95 22.91
C GLU A 249 -1.63 29.31 23.14
N GLU A 250 -0.56 30.11 23.17
CA GLU A 250 0.78 29.64 23.57
C GLU A 250 0.78 29.07 24.99
N ALA A 251 0.26 29.83 25.96
CA ALA A 251 0.20 29.39 27.35
C ALA A 251 -0.65 28.12 27.52
N LEU A 252 -1.78 28.02 26.81
CA LEU A 252 -2.64 26.83 26.78
C LEU A 252 -1.91 25.62 26.20
N ALA A 253 -1.23 25.78 25.06
CA ALA A 253 -0.50 24.70 24.43
C ALA A 253 0.66 24.20 25.29
N LEU A 254 1.40 25.13 25.92
CA LEU A 254 2.47 24.80 26.87
C LEU A 254 1.94 24.07 28.11
N ALA A 255 0.79 24.50 28.65
CA ALA A 255 0.14 23.86 29.79
C ALA A 255 -0.35 22.43 29.46
N VAL A 256 -0.94 22.24 28.28
CA VAL A 256 -1.36 20.91 27.79
C VAL A 256 -0.15 20.00 27.60
N ALA A 257 0.93 20.51 27.01
CA ALA A 257 2.15 19.75 26.81
C ALA A 257 2.81 19.37 28.15
N ALA A 258 2.81 20.27 29.13
CA ALA A 258 3.30 19.99 30.49
C ALA A 258 2.48 18.89 31.16
N ARG A 259 1.15 18.98 31.15
CA ARG A 259 0.27 17.93 31.69
C ARG A 259 0.45 16.58 31.02
N SER A 260 0.65 16.55 29.69
CA SER A 260 0.87 15.30 28.98
C SER A 260 2.17 14.62 29.44
N ARG A 261 3.25 15.39 29.64
CA ARG A 261 4.52 14.88 30.17
C ARG A 261 4.36 14.36 31.60
N GLU A 262 3.69 15.11 32.46
CA GLU A 262 3.40 14.69 33.84
C GLU A 262 2.59 13.39 33.87
N TYR A 263 1.56 13.27 33.01
CA TYR A 263 0.76 12.06 32.90
C TYR A 263 1.56 10.85 32.41
N ASP A 264 2.46 11.03 31.45
CA ASP A 264 3.31 9.95 30.97
C ASP A 264 4.38 9.52 31.99
N LEU A 265 4.94 10.47 32.75
CA LEU A 265 5.83 10.17 33.88
C LEU A 265 5.11 9.40 34.99
N TRP A 266 3.91 9.84 35.38
CA TRP A 266 3.06 9.14 36.34
C TRP A 266 2.71 7.72 35.88
N LYS A 267 2.41 7.54 34.58
CA LYS A 267 2.09 6.24 33.99
C LYS A 267 3.33 5.32 33.97
N ALA A 268 4.51 5.88 33.72
CA ALA A 268 5.78 5.15 33.79
C ALA A 268 6.08 4.69 35.22
N GLN A 269 5.94 5.57 36.21
CA GLN A 269 6.13 5.25 37.63
C GLN A 269 5.19 4.14 38.10
N ARG A 270 3.89 4.21 37.76
CA ARG A 270 2.93 3.16 38.12
C ARG A 270 3.23 1.81 37.46
N ARG A 271 3.86 1.79 36.27
CA ARG A 271 4.30 0.55 35.61
C ARG A 271 5.51 -0.09 36.29
N THR A 272 6.45 0.70 36.79
CA THR A 272 7.61 0.18 37.55
C THR A 272 7.19 -0.37 38.90
N THR A 273 6.29 0.29 39.62
CA THR A 273 5.79 -0.21 40.92
C THR A 273 5.05 -1.55 40.80
N ARG A 274 4.35 -1.78 39.68
CA ARG A 274 3.59 -3.02 39.42
C ARG A 274 4.45 -4.21 38.95
N ARG A 275 5.73 -4.01 38.65
CA ARG A 275 6.69 -5.07 38.26
C ARG A 275 7.62 -5.50 39.39
N GLY A 276 7.63 -4.78 40.51
CA GLY A 276 8.49 -5.02 41.68
C GLY A 276 7.79 -5.73 42.85
N HIS A 277 6.64 -6.36 42.61
CA HIS A 277 5.94 -7.26 43.52
C HIS A 277 5.73 -8.60 42.84
#